data_AF-A0A182Y325-F1
#
_entry.id   AF-A0A182Y325-F1
#
_cell.length_a   1.000
_cell.length_b   1.000
_cell.length_c   1.000
_cell.angle_alpha   90.00
_cell.angle_beta   90.00
_cell.angle_gamma   90.00
#
_symmetry.space_group_name_H-M   'P 1'
#
loop_
_entity.id
_entity.type
_entity.pdbx_description
1 polymer ?
#
loop_
_entity_poly.entity_id
_entity_poly.type
_entity_poly.pdbx_seq_one_letter_code
_entity_poly.pdbx_strand_id
1 'polypeptide(L)'
;MRDRGVSAAGPRNRRQWVLLFSLTYVVGFVLLASLTTPSSVSAVSTAAGSLRHGDDEDVSGDEEEGYCAPYNGKVCKRFINSRQVWYSREDGTGGWENEKITTALFDDLITDLPQYCRPAAEKLLCAYAFPQCVIKDGTTIRLPLCYEDCVATYLQFCYNDWALIEEKKERGDVIKSRGHFRLPNCEELPRYNKTAKPPICSHVGLTELVSEEVTYDCRMGNGRFYLGTVNVTNTGIPCQKWDSQEPHSHHKPPLVFAELQDAENYCRNAGGEEPTPWCYTTDKTVRWQACDIPLCRKCFGVWVHFGK
;
A
#
# COMPACT_ATOMS: atom_id res chain seq x y z
N MET A 1 -25.65 -36.19 36.70
CA MET A 1 -24.52 -35.64 37.48
C MET A 1 -23.27 -36.46 37.22
N ARG A 2 -22.34 -35.93 36.42
CA ARG A 2 -20.87 -36.08 36.55
C ARG A 2 -20.19 -35.25 35.45
N ASP A 3 -19.27 -34.42 35.89
CA ASP A 3 -18.37 -33.56 35.14
C ASP A 3 -17.50 -34.30 34.11
N ARG A 4 -17.18 -33.60 33.01
CA ARG A 4 -15.80 -33.45 32.51
C ARG A 4 -15.66 -32.09 31.82
N GLY A 5 -14.68 -31.31 32.26
CA GLY A 5 -14.29 -30.05 31.65
C GLY A 5 -13.07 -30.14 30.72
N VAL A 6 -12.79 -28.96 30.16
CA VAL A 6 -11.50 -28.41 29.70
C VAL A 6 -10.96 -28.91 28.35
N SER A 7 -10.92 -28.02 27.33
CA SER A 7 -9.69 -27.26 27.01
C SER A 7 -9.89 -26.28 25.86
N ALA A 8 -9.59 -25.01 26.12
CA ALA A 8 -9.54 -23.93 25.15
C ALA A 8 -8.18 -23.95 24.41
N ALA A 9 -8.22 -23.88 23.08
CA ALA A 9 -7.01 -23.77 22.26
C ALA A 9 -6.52 -22.31 22.23
N GLY A 10 -5.30 -22.08 22.73
CA GLY A 10 -4.60 -20.80 22.63
C GLY A 10 -4.04 -20.53 21.23
N PRO A 11 -3.68 -19.27 20.92
CA PRO A 11 -3.19 -18.88 19.61
C PRO A 11 -1.73 -19.33 19.38
N ARG A 12 -1.47 -19.85 18.18
CA ARG A 12 -0.15 -20.36 17.74
C ARG A 12 0.81 -19.20 17.47
N ASN A 13 1.91 -19.19 18.20
CA ASN A 13 3.08 -18.34 17.99
C ASN A 13 3.76 -18.70 16.65
N ARG A 14 3.79 -17.78 15.66
CA ARG A 14 4.51 -17.96 14.39
C ARG A 14 5.89 -17.30 14.48
N ARG A 15 6.91 -18.10 14.15
CA ARG A 15 8.34 -17.81 14.28
C ARG A 15 8.78 -16.68 13.34
N GLN A 16 9.55 -15.76 13.89
CA GLN A 16 10.21 -14.65 13.23
C GLN A 16 11.51 -15.16 12.55
N TRP A 17 11.65 -14.95 11.24
CA TRP A 17 12.88 -15.24 10.51
C TRP A 17 13.85 -14.06 10.67
N VAL A 18 15.00 -14.29 11.28
CA VAL A 18 16.12 -13.34 11.33
C VAL A 18 17.04 -13.67 10.15
N LEU A 19 17.16 -12.75 9.19
CA LEU A 19 18.19 -12.81 8.14
C LEU A 19 19.51 -12.31 8.74
N LEU A 20 20.46 -13.22 8.95
CA LEU A 20 21.85 -12.91 9.27
C LEU A 20 22.66 -12.88 7.96
N PHE A 21 23.04 -11.69 7.50
CA PHE A 21 24.11 -11.54 6.50
C PHE A 21 25.45 -11.50 7.23
N SER A 22 26.21 -12.60 7.14
CA SER A 22 27.59 -12.67 7.64
C SER A 22 28.56 -12.21 6.54
N LEU A 23 29.25 -11.10 6.81
CA LEU A 23 30.47 -10.67 6.12
C LEU A 23 31.66 -11.51 6.62
N THR A 24 32.36 -12.23 5.73
CA THR A 24 33.78 -12.56 5.96
C THR A 24 34.60 -12.54 4.68
N TYR A 25 35.68 -11.74 4.77
CA TYR A 25 36.86 -11.62 3.93
C TYR A 25 37.51 -12.95 3.50
N VAL A 26 38.07 -12.99 2.28
CA VAL A 26 39.32 -13.74 2.01
C VAL A 26 40.23 -12.89 1.11
N VAL A 27 41.44 -12.63 1.62
CA VAL A 27 42.55 -11.92 0.98
C VAL A 27 43.45 -12.92 0.26
N GLY A 28 43.81 -12.59 -0.99
CA GLY A 28 45.15 -12.70 -1.57
C GLY A 28 45.82 -14.06 -1.76
N PHE A 29 46.12 -14.38 -3.02
CA PHE A 29 47.39 -15.02 -3.41
C PHE A 29 47.84 -14.49 -4.77
N VAL A 30 49.02 -13.88 -4.78
CA VAL A 30 49.81 -13.52 -5.97
C VAL A 30 50.90 -14.58 -6.12
N LEU A 31 51.18 -15.06 -7.34
CA LEU A 31 52.53 -15.22 -7.92
C LEU A 31 52.52 -15.92 -9.31
N LEU A 32 52.94 -15.13 -10.31
CA LEU A 32 53.87 -15.36 -11.44
C LEU A 32 53.85 -16.65 -12.29
N ALA A 33 53.68 -16.46 -13.61
CA ALA A 33 54.66 -16.79 -14.68
C ALA A 33 54.10 -16.34 -16.06
N SER A 34 54.65 -15.32 -16.73
CA SER A 34 55.80 -15.33 -17.67
C SER A 34 55.40 -15.42 -19.16
N LEU A 35 55.53 -14.27 -19.83
CA LEU A 35 56.10 -14.01 -21.17
C LEU A 35 55.65 -14.88 -22.36
N THR A 36 54.95 -14.25 -23.33
CA THR A 36 55.40 -14.16 -24.74
C THR A 36 54.68 -12.99 -25.45
N THR A 37 55.45 -12.18 -26.18
CA THR A 37 55.05 -11.28 -27.27
C THR A 37 55.96 -11.62 -28.47
N PRO A 38 55.90 -10.96 -29.64
CA PRO A 38 54.85 -10.15 -30.28
C PRO A 38 54.57 -10.63 -31.73
N SER A 39 53.61 -10.03 -32.44
CA SER A 39 53.84 -9.49 -33.81
C SER A 39 52.65 -8.70 -34.35
N SER A 40 52.99 -7.54 -34.92
CA SER A 40 52.28 -6.58 -35.78
C SER A 40 51.41 -7.22 -36.88
N VAL A 41 50.39 -6.59 -37.49
CA VAL A 41 50.51 -5.41 -38.39
C VAL A 41 49.16 -4.69 -38.66
N SER A 42 49.28 -3.37 -38.78
CA SER A 42 48.65 -2.42 -39.73
C SER A 42 47.14 -2.11 -39.73
N ALA A 43 46.89 -0.83 -39.46
CA ALA A 43 45.68 -0.07 -39.78
C ALA A 43 45.57 0.25 -41.29
N VAL A 44 44.33 0.38 -41.78
CA VAL A 44 43.97 1.16 -42.96
C VAL A 44 42.73 2.00 -42.61
N SER A 45 42.81 3.27 -43.02
CA SER A 45 41.87 4.36 -42.77
C SER A 45 40.94 4.60 -43.96
N THR A 46 39.98 5.51 -43.77
CA THR A 46 39.05 6.20 -44.70
C THR A 46 37.67 5.52 -44.86
N ALA A 47 36.53 6.21 -44.83
CA ALA A 47 36.26 7.62 -45.15
C ALA A 47 35.06 8.19 -44.35
N ALA A 48 35.06 9.52 -44.21
CA ALA A 48 33.94 10.31 -43.73
C ALA A 48 32.81 10.38 -44.78
N GLY A 49 31.56 10.25 -44.32
CA GLY A 49 30.33 10.46 -45.10
C GLY A 49 29.35 11.30 -44.29
N SER A 50 28.88 12.38 -44.92
CA SER A 50 28.16 13.53 -44.37
C SER A 50 26.66 13.27 -44.15
N LEU A 51 26.11 13.93 -43.11
CA LEU A 51 24.73 14.45 -42.94
C LEU A 51 23.55 13.64 -43.48
N ARG A 52 22.70 13.14 -42.58
CA ARG A 52 21.24 13.39 -42.64
C ARG A 52 20.66 13.57 -41.23
N HIS A 53 20.17 14.78 -40.99
CA HIS A 53 19.10 15.08 -40.06
C HIS A 53 17.88 14.28 -40.53
N GLY A 54 17.31 13.47 -39.66
CA GLY A 54 16.20 12.58 -39.94
C GLY A 54 15.49 12.28 -38.65
N ASP A 55 14.54 13.17 -38.36
CA ASP A 55 13.26 12.94 -37.73
C ASP A 55 13.27 12.39 -36.30
N ASP A 56 12.87 13.29 -35.39
CA ASP A 56 12.19 12.96 -34.16
C ASP A 56 11.15 11.86 -34.45
N GLU A 57 11.47 10.61 -34.08
CA GLU A 57 10.44 9.61 -33.83
C GLU A 57 9.67 10.12 -32.62
N ASP A 58 8.65 10.89 -32.93
CA ASP A 58 7.49 11.14 -32.10
C ASP A 58 7.05 9.78 -31.57
N VAL A 59 7.47 9.44 -30.35
CA VAL A 59 6.90 8.33 -29.59
C VAL A 59 5.51 8.80 -29.23
N SER A 60 4.59 8.70 -30.20
CA SER A 60 3.17 8.70 -29.95
C SER A 60 2.93 7.46 -29.09
N GLY A 61 3.01 7.64 -27.77
CA GLY A 61 2.46 6.67 -26.85
C GLY A 61 1.00 6.52 -27.25
N ASP A 62 0.64 5.35 -27.74
CA ASP A 62 -0.72 5.03 -28.17
C ASP A 62 -1.67 5.43 -27.03
N GLU A 63 -2.36 6.57 -27.17
CA GLU A 63 -3.32 7.04 -26.18
C GLU A 63 -4.50 6.08 -26.25
N GLU A 64 -4.49 5.07 -25.37
CA GLU A 64 -5.52 4.03 -25.28
C GLU A 64 -6.92 4.69 -25.31
N GLU A 65 -7.63 4.52 -26.42
CA GLU A 65 -8.94 5.17 -26.59
C GLU A 65 -10.00 4.47 -25.73
N GLY A 66 -10.84 5.27 -25.07
CA GLY A 66 -11.82 4.75 -24.14
C GLY A 66 -13.14 5.49 -24.11
N TYR A 67 -13.95 5.16 -23.10
CA TYR A 67 -15.16 5.89 -22.77
C TYR A 67 -15.48 5.81 -21.28
N CYS A 68 -16.19 6.83 -20.77
CA CYS A 68 -16.73 6.80 -19.41
C CYS A 68 -18.13 6.18 -19.41
N ALA A 69 -18.38 5.20 -18.54
CA ALA A 69 -19.71 4.66 -18.31
C ALA A 69 -19.90 4.22 -16.84
N PRO A 70 -21.15 4.08 -16.36
CA PRO A 70 -21.40 3.55 -15.03
C PRO A 70 -20.86 2.13 -14.90
N TYR A 71 -20.26 1.82 -13.74
CA TYR A 71 -19.84 0.47 -13.44
C TYR A 71 -21.05 -0.48 -13.40
N ASN A 72 -21.00 -1.54 -14.21
CA ASN A 72 -22.09 -2.51 -14.40
C ASN A 72 -21.75 -3.93 -13.88
N GLY A 73 -20.56 -4.12 -13.32
CA GLY A 73 -20.12 -5.40 -12.75
C GLY A 73 -20.67 -5.68 -11.34
N LYS A 74 -20.17 -6.75 -10.73
CA LYS A 74 -20.56 -7.25 -9.40
C LYS A 74 -19.41 -7.20 -8.39
N VAL A 75 -18.19 -7.56 -8.78
CA VAL A 75 -17.04 -7.75 -7.86
C VAL A 75 -16.68 -6.46 -7.14
N CYS A 76 -16.70 -5.33 -7.85
CA CYS A 76 -16.30 -4.02 -7.32
C CYS A 76 -17.47 -3.14 -6.88
N LYS A 77 -18.70 -3.67 -6.88
CA LYS A 77 -19.94 -2.91 -6.64
C LYS A 77 -19.97 -2.21 -5.27
N ARG A 78 -19.26 -2.75 -4.28
CA ARG A 78 -19.18 -2.20 -2.92
C ARG A 78 -18.08 -1.16 -2.73
N PHE A 79 -17.17 -1.04 -3.70
CA PHE A 79 -15.96 -0.22 -3.59
C PHE A 79 -15.97 0.96 -4.57
N ILE A 80 -16.60 0.80 -5.73
CA ILE A 80 -16.76 1.87 -6.71
C ILE A 80 -17.95 2.74 -6.30
N ASN A 81 -17.64 3.90 -5.76
CA ASN A 81 -18.63 4.93 -5.41
C ASN A 81 -18.77 6.00 -6.52
N SER A 82 -17.87 5.99 -7.51
CA SER A 82 -17.86 6.94 -8.61
C SER A 82 -19.06 6.77 -9.54
N ARG A 83 -19.55 7.88 -10.09
CA ARG A 83 -20.69 7.86 -11.04
C ARG A 83 -20.33 7.17 -12.36
N GLN A 84 -19.06 7.23 -12.77
CA GLN A 84 -18.56 6.64 -14.00
C GLN A 84 -17.13 6.11 -13.80
N VAL A 85 -16.82 5.03 -14.51
CA VAL A 85 -15.49 4.44 -14.64
C VAL A 85 -15.09 4.40 -16.10
N TRP A 86 -13.78 4.29 -16.35
CA TRP A 86 -13.22 4.26 -17.69
C TRP A 86 -13.19 2.82 -18.23
N TYR A 87 -13.57 2.66 -19.50
CA TYR A 87 -13.50 1.41 -20.25
C TYR A 87 -12.69 1.60 -21.52
N SER A 88 -11.84 0.62 -21.83
CA SER A 88 -11.06 0.59 -23.07
C SER A 88 -11.93 0.19 -24.25
N ARG A 89 -11.77 0.88 -25.39
CA ARG A 89 -12.44 0.49 -26.64
C ARG A 89 -11.79 -0.74 -27.26
N GLU A 90 -10.52 -0.97 -26.97
CA GLU A 90 -9.76 -2.11 -27.47
C GLU A 90 -10.19 -3.44 -26.81
N ASP A 91 -10.70 -3.39 -25.58
CA ASP A 91 -11.10 -4.60 -24.84
C ASP A 91 -12.29 -5.33 -25.50
N GLY A 92 -13.15 -4.63 -26.24
CA GLY A 92 -14.28 -5.21 -27.00
C GLY A 92 -15.37 -5.93 -26.18
N THR A 93 -15.10 -6.22 -24.90
CA THR A 93 -15.97 -6.90 -23.94
C THR A 93 -16.73 -5.93 -23.02
N GLY A 94 -16.35 -4.65 -23.03
CA GLY A 94 -16.95 -3.62 -22.17
C GLY A 94 -16.60 -3.82 -20.70
N GLY A 95 -15.37 -4.21 -20.40
CA GLY A 95 -14.84 -4.42 -19.05
C GLY A 95 -15.16 -5.79 -18.43
N TRP A 96 -15.73 -6.73 -19.19
CA TRP A 96 -15.94 -8.09 -18.69
C TRP A 96 -14.62 -8.81 -18.42
N GLU A 97 -13.60 -8.59 -19.25
CA GLU A 97 -12.26 -9.16 -18.98
C GLU A 97 -11.67 -8.59 -17.68
N ASN A 98 -11.81 -7.27 -17.43
CA ASN A 98 -11.40 -6.65 -16.17
C ASN A 98 -12.14 -7.24 -14.98
N GLU A 99 -13.45 -7.50 -15.11
CA GLU A 99 -14.27 -8.11 -14.07
C GLU A 99 -13.79 -9.53 -13.73
N LYS A 100 -13.50 -10.34 -14.75
CA LYS A 100 -12.97 -11.70 -14.61
C LYS A 100 -11.59 -11.72 -13.96
N ILE A 101 -10.68 -10.85 -14.42
CA ILE A 101 -9.34 -10.71 -13.85
C ILE A 101 -9.43 -10.28 -12.38
N THR A 102 -10.27 -9.29 -12.08
CA THR A 102 -10.43 -8.77 -10.71
C THR A 102 -11.01 -9.84 -9.78
N THR A 103 -12.03 -10.58 -10.22
CA THR A 103 -12.61 -11.70 -9.46
C THR A 103 -11.53 -12.74 -9.13
N ALA A 104 -10.74 -13.14 -10.11
CA ALA A 104 -9.70 -14.13 -9.91
C ALA A 104 -8.55 -13.60 -9.02
N LEU A 105 -8.25 -12.29 -9.05
CA LEU A 105 -7.29 -11.66 -8.11
C LEU A 105 -7.82 -11.68 -6.68
N PHE A 106 -9.12 -11.45 -6.49
CA PHE A 106 -9.75 -11.50 -5.18
C PHE A 106 -9.66 -12.91 -4.59
N ASP A 107 -9.97 -13.93 -5.39
CA ASP A 107 -9.92 -15.32 -4.96
C ASP A 107 -8.49 -15.77 -4.60
N ASP A 108 -7.51 -15.47 -5.46
CA ASP A 108 -6.15 -16.03 -5.32
C ASP A 108 -5.23 -15.23 -4.38
N LEU A 109 -5.32 -13.90 -4.42
CA LEU A 109 -4.41 -13.01 -3.68
C LEU A 109 -5.04 -12.45 -2.41
N ILE A 110 -6.32 -12.10 -2.43
CA ILE A 110 -6.92 -11.27 -1.36
C ILE A 110 -7.68 -12.09 -0.31
N THR A 111 -8.27 -13.22 -0.69
CA THR A 111 -9.14 -14.00 0.20
C THR A 111 -8.44 -14.47 1.48
N ASP A 112 -7.13 -14.71 1.41
CA ASP A 112 -6.30 -15.12 2.56
C ASP A 112 -5.75 -13.94 3.37
N LEU A 113 -5.89 -12.70 2.89
CA LEU A 113 -5.36 -11.53 3.57
C LEU A 113 -6.16 -11.23 4.85
N PRO A 114 -5.51 -10.70 5.89
CA PRO A 114 -6.17 -10.35 7.15
C PRO A 114 -7.23 -9.27 6.94
N GLN A 115 -8.14 -9.17 7.91
CA GLN A 115 -9.34 -8.32 7.82
C GLN A 115 -9.02 -6.82 7.62
N TYR A 116 -7.86 -6.35 8.07
CA TYR A 116 -7.43 -4.96 7.88
C TYR A 116 -6.83 -4.72 6.48
N CYS A 117 -6.08 -5.69 5.93
CA CYS A 117 -5.47 -5.59 4.60
C CYS A 117 -6.51 -5.79 3.47
N ARG A 118 -7.37 -6.81 3.61
CA ARG A 118 -8.28 -7.24 2.54
C ARG A 118 -9.15 -6.11 1.97
N PRO A 119 -9.89 -5.32 2.75
CA PRO A 119 -10.73 -4.26 2.19
C PRO A 119 -9.91 -3.14 1.52
N ALA A 120 -8.67 -2.89 1.99
CA ALA A 120 -7.79 -1.91 1.38
C ALA A 120 -7.29 -2.40 0.01
N ALA A 121 -6.82 -3.64 -0.06
CA ALA A 121 -6.41 -4.29 -1.29
C ALA A 121 -7.56 -4.39 -2.31
N GLU A 122 -8.77 -4.78 -1.88
CA GLU A 122 -9.96 -4.86 -2.73
C GLU A 122 -10.32 -3.49 -3.33
N LYS A 123 -10.34 -2.43 -2.50
CA LYS A 123 -10.59 -1.06 -2.97
C LYS A 123 -9.56 -0.60 -4.00
N LEU A 124 -8.27 -0.81 -3.72
CA LEU A 124 -7.19 -0.41 -4.63
C LEU A 124 -7.28 -1.15 -5.96
N LEU A 125 -7.47 -2.47 -5.92
CA LEU A 125 -7.57 -3.31 -7.11
C LEU A 125 -8.80 -2.96 -7.95
N CYS A 126 -9.93 -2.67 -7.31
CA CYS A 126 -11.11 -2.20 -8.01
C CYS A 126 -10.90 -0.87 -8.72
N ALA A 127 -10.23 0.10 -8.08
CA ALA A 127 -9.90 1.37 -8.72
C ALA A 127 -8.82 1.25 -9.80
N TYR A 128 -7.96 0.22 -9.72
CA TYR A 128 -7.01 -0.08 -10.78
C TYR A 128 -7.71 -0.71 -12.00
N ALA A 129 -8.58 -1.69 -11.78
CA ALA A 129 -9.31 -2.41 -12.83
C ALA A 129 -10.42 -1.58 -13.48
N PHE A 130 -11.03 -0.67 -12.70
CA PHE A 130 -12.10 0.23 -13.15
C PHE A 130 -11.78 1.65 -12.68
N PRO A 131 -10.83 2.33 -13.33
CA PRO A 131 -10.39 3.65 -12.93
C PRO A 131 -11.49 4.70 -13.06
N GLN A 132 -11.39 5.76 -12.27
CA GLN A 132 -12.21 6.94 -12.45
C GLN A 132 -11.98 7.54 -13.85
N CYS A 133 -13.02 8.16 -14.37
CA CYS A 133 -13.03 8.72 -15.71
C CYS A 133 -13.45 10.19 -15.67
N VAL A 134 -12.75 11.04 -16.41
CA VAL A 134 -13.11 12.44 -16.58
C VAL A 134 -13.23 12.77 -18.06
N ILE A 135 -14.20 13.61 -18.41
CA ILE A 135 -14.35 14.12 -19.77
C ILE A 135 -13.80 15.53 -19.77
N LYS A 136 -12.74 15.76 -20.53
CA LYS A 136 -12.10 17.06 -20.71
C LYS A 136 -12.09 17.40 -22.19
N ASP A 137 -12.75 18.48 -22.56
CA ASP A 137 -12.81 19.00 -23.93
C ASP A 137 -13.29 17.97 -24.97
N GLY A 138 -14.18 17.05 -24.55
CA GLY A 138 -14.70 15.97 -25.39
C GLY A 138 -13.88 14.67 -25.36
N THR A 139 -12.67 14.72 -24.81
CA THR A 139 -11.79 13.54 -24.63
C THR A 139 -12.04 12.88 -23.29
N THR A 140 -12.13 11.55 -23.28
CA THR A 140 -12.29 10.74 -22.06
C THR A 140 -10.93 10.33 -21.54
N ILE A 141 -10.59 10.77 -20.33
CA ILE A 141 -9.30 10.53 -19.71
C ILE A 141 -9.46 9.47 -18.61
N ARG A 142 -8.65 8.41 -18.71
CA ARG A 142 -8.46 7.39 -17.67
C ARG A 142 -7.60 7.98 -16.54
N LEU A 143 -8.10 7.99 -15.31
CA LEU A 143 -7.33 8.49 -14.17
C LEU A 143 -6.49 7.38 -13.53
N PRO A 144 -5.15 7.52 -13.40
CA PRO A 144 -4.34 6.56 -12.66
C PRO A 144 -4.72 6.54 -11.17
N LEU A 145 -4.28 5.54 -10.41
CA LEU A 145 -4.45 5.52 -8.96
C LEU A 145 -3.77 6.74 -8.30
N CYS A 146 -4.28 7.19 -7.16
CA CYS A 146 -3.57 8.19 -6.35
C CYS A 146 -2.43 7.54 -5.54
N TYR A 147 -1.31 8.25 -5.43
CA TYR A 147 -0.14 7.85 -4.65
C TYR A 147 -0.52 7.40 -3.23
N GLU A 148 -1.31 8.20 -2.51
CA GLU A 148 -1.65 8.01 -1.10
C GLU A 148 -2.34 6.66 -0.83
N ASP A 149 -3.32 6.30 -1.65
CA ASP A 149 -4.04 5.03 -1.52
C ASP A 149 -3.15 3.83 -1.87
N CYS A 150 -2.30 3.99 -2.90
CA CYS A 150 -1.35 2.97 -3.32
C CYS A 150 -0.36 2.68 -2.19
N VAL A 151 0.32 3.71 -1.67
CA VAL A 151 1.30 3.57 -0.58
C VAL A 151 0.72 3.10 0.73
N ALA A 152 -0.49 3.55 1.08
CA ALA A 152 -1.17 3.05 2.25
C ALA A 152 -1.42 1.54 2.15
N THR A 153 -1.82 1.04 0.98
CA THR A 153 -2.13 -0.39 0.79
C THR A 153 -0.91 -1.27 1.06
N TYR A 154 0.24 -1.01 0.43
CA TYR A 154 1.40 -1.90 0.58
C TYR A 154 2.27 -1.60 1.81
N LEU A 155 2.38 -0.35 2.26
CA LEU A 155 3.26 0.00 3.39
C LEU A 155 2.57 0.05 4.75
N GLN A 156 1.24 0.07 4.80
CA GLN A 156 0.51 0.09 6.06
C GLN A 156 -0.42 -1.12 6.15
N PHE A 157 -1.43 -1.18 5.29
CA PHE A 157 -2.49 -2.16 5.41
C PHE A 157 -2.00 -3.58 5.22
N CYS A 158 -1.15 -3.80 4.23
CA CYS A 158 -0.72 -5.13 3.82
C CYS A 158 0.77 -5.36 4.06
N TYR A 159 1.47 -4.50 4.80
CA TYR A 159 2.94 -4.55 4.94
C TYR A 159 3.46 -5.90 5.43
N ASN A 160 2.87 -6.43 6.51
CA ASN A 160 3.27 -7.70 7.09
C ASN A 160 2.96 -8.91 6.19
N ASP A 161 1.99 -8.76 5.29
CA ASP A 161 1.54 -9.79 4.36
C ASP A 161 2.04 -9.54 2.93
N TRP A 162 2.75 -8.44 2.69
CA TRP A 162 3.19 -8.05 1.36
C TRP A 162 4.16 -9.07 0.78
N ALA A 163 5.02 -9.64 1.64
CA ALA A 163 5.87 -10.77 1.29
C ALA A 163 5.07 -11.99 0.79
N LEU A 164 3.86 -12.24 1.30
CA LEU A 164 2.99 -13.32 0.80
C LEU A 164 2.45 -12.99 -0.60
N ILE A 165 2.16 -11.72 -0.87
CA ILE A 165 1.71 -11.23 -2.18
C ILE A 165 2.86 -11.34 -3.19
N GLU A 166 4.08 -10.95 -2.81
CA GLU A 166 5.28 -11.05 -3.65
C GLU A 166 5.70 -12.51 -3.91
N GLU A 167 5.66 -13.38 -2.90
CA GLU A 167 5.94 -14.81 -3.06
C GLU A 167 4.93 -15.49 -4.01
N LYS A 168 3.64 -15.14 -3.92
CA LYS A 168 2.61 -15.62 -4.86
C LYS A 168 2.84 -15.08 -6.28
N LYS A 169 3.41 -13.88 -6.43
CA LYS A 169 3.80 -13.28 -7.73
C LYS A 169 5.01 -13.96 -8.35
N GLU A 170 6.06 -14.24 -7.57
CA GLU A 170 7.32 -14.81 -8.05
C GLU A 170 7.20 -16.28 -8.48
N ARG A 171 6.31 -17.05 -7.86
CA ARG A 171 5.98 -18.42 -8.28
C ARG A 171 5.33 -18.50 -9.67
N GLY A 172 5.01 -17.37 -10.29
CA GLY A 172 4.64 -17.30 -11.71
C GLY A 172 3.18 -17.61 -12.02
N ASP A 173 2.36 -18.01 -11.03
CA ASP A 173 1.00 -18.48 -11.26
C ASP A 173 -0.05 -17.36 -11.43
N VAL A 174 0.15 -16.17 -10.83
CA VAL A 174 -0.98 -15.25 -10.57
C VAL A 174 -1.07 -14.00 -11.46
N ILE A 175 0.06 -13.40 -11.89
CA ILE A 175 0.05 -12.09 -12.58
C ILE A 175 0.39 -12.20 -14.08
N LYS A 176 1.27 -13.14 -14.48
CA LYS A 176 1.63 -13.33 -15.90
C LYS A 176 0.51 -13.97 -16.73
N SER A 177 -0.44 -14.65 -16.09
CA SER A 177 -1.57 -15.36 -16.71
C SER A 177 -2.82 -14.49 -16.93
N ARG A 178 -2.82 -13.21 -16.51
CA ARG A 178 -4.00 -12.32 -16.49
C ARG A 178 -3.92 -11.14 -17.46
N GLY A 179 -3.38 -11.35 -18.65
CA GLY A 179 -3.37 -10.35 -19.73
C GLY A 179 -2.60 -9.08 -19.37
N HIS A 180 -3.30 -7.93 -19.41
CA HIS A 180 -2.71 -6.59 -19.25
C HIS A 180 -2.50 -6.17 -17.78
N PHE A 181 -2.96 -6.95 -16.79
CA PHE A 181 -2.87 -6.56 -15.38
C PHE A 181 -1.43 -6.53 -14.86
N ARG A 182 -1.00 -5.39 -14.30
CA ARG A 182 0.30 -5.23 -13.63
C ARG A 182 0.10 -4.54 -12.28
N LEU A 183 0.88 -4.90 -11.27
CA LEU A 183 0.86 -4.13 -10.01
C LEU A 183 1.42 -2.73 -10.28
N PRO A 184 0.78 -1.66 -9.76
CA PRO A 184 1.22 -0.29 -10.00
C PRO A 184 2.58 0.00 -9.34
N ASN A 185 3.42 0.78 -9.99
CA ASN A 185 4.54 1.44 -9.31
C ASN A 185 4.00 2.70 -8.62
N CYS A 186 3.84 2.65 -7.30
CA CYS A 186 3.21 3.74 -6.57
C CYS A 186 4.02 5.05 -6.63
N GLU A 187 5.33 5.00 -6.84
CA GLU A 187 6.19 6.20 -6.90
C GLU A 187 5.96 7.05 -8.16
N GLU A 188 5.41 6.46 -9.22
CA GLU A 188 5.08 7.14 -10.48
C GLU A 188 3.66 7.74 -10.48
N LEU A 189 2.88 7.50 -9.43
CA LEU A 189 1.49 7.94 -9.36
C LEU A 189 1.36 9.40 -8.93
N PRO A 190 0.37 10.13 -9.47
CA PRO A 190 0.06 11.48 -9.01
C PRO A 190 -0.46 11.49 -7.57
N ARG A 191 -0.17 12.57 -6.86
CA ARG A 191 -0.69 12.81 -5.51
C ARG A 191 -2.14 13.27 -5.54
N TYR A 192 -2.90 12.86 -4.55
CA TYR A 192 -4.27 13.30 -4.37
C TYR A 192 -4.33 14.81 -4.10
N ASN A 193 -5.19 15.49 -4.85
CA ASN A 193 -5.52 16.89 -4.62
C ASN A 193 -7.04 17.05 -4.48
N LYS A 194 -7.50 17.22 -3.24
CA LYS A 194 -8.91 17.42 -2.90
C LYS A 194 -9.55 18.64 -3.59
N THR A 195 -8.77 19.63 -4.00
CA THR A 195 -9.26 20.86 -4.65
C THR A 195 -9.28 20.79 -6.17
N ALA A 196 -8.65 19.78 -6.78
CA ALA A 196 -8.56 19.64 -8.22
C ALA A 196 -9.93 19.35 -8.85
N LYS A 197 -10.31 20.18 -9.85
CA LYS A 197 -11.52 20.01 -10.66
C LYS A 197 -11.14 20.19 -12.13
N PRO A 198 -11.15 19.14 -12.97
CA PRO A 198 -11.47 17.74 -12.65
C PRO A 198 -10.41 17.08 -11.74
N PRO A 199 -10.73 15.96 -11.08
CA PRO A 199 -9.74 15.16 -10.36
C PRO A 199 -8.65 14.65 -11.31
N ILE A 200 -7.45 14.47 -10.76
CA ILE A 200 -6.25 14.04 -11.53
C ILE A 200 -5.90 12.57 -11.32
N CYS A 201 -6.52 11.91 -10.34
CA CYS A 201 -6.27 10.51 -10.01
C CYS A 201 -7.52 9.86 -9.39
N SER A 202 -7.57 8.53 -9.49
CA SER A 202 -8.59 7.67 -8.91
C SER A 202 -8.36 7.51 -7.41
N HIS A 203 -8.95 8.41 -6.63
CA HIS A 203 -8.89 8.38 -5.17
C HIS A 203 -9.97 7.47 -4.58
N VAL A 204 -9.58 6.53 -3.72
CA VAL A 204 -10.48 5.57 -3.04
C VAL A 204 -10.65 5.84 -1.54
N GLY A 205 -9.93 6.82 -1.01
CA GLY A 205 -10.10 7.30 0.37
C GLY A 205 -9.71 6.26 1.41
N LEU A 206 -8.60 5.54 1.21
CA LEU A 206 -8.06 4.62 2.21
C LEU A 206 -7.43 5.33 3.41
N THR A 207 -6.98 6.57 3.19
CA THR A 207 -6.29 7.41 4.18
C THR A 207 -7.15 8.58 4.67
N GLU A 208 -8.38 8.73 4.16
CA GLU A 208 -9.28 9.80 4.60
C GLU A 208 -9.79 9.54 6.02
N LEU A 209 -9.77 10.59 6.83
CA LEU A 209 -10.45 10.62 8.12
C LEU A 209 -11.96 10.66 7.89
N VAL A 210 -12.67 9.76 8.57
CA VAL A 210 -14.12 9.83 8.66
C VAL A 210 -14.46 10.76 9.82
N SER A 211 -14.89 11.99 9.52
CA SER A 211 -15.11 13.05 10.51
C SER A 211 -16.02 12.64 11.67
N GLU A 212 -17.03 11.81 11.37
CA GLU A 212 -18.01 11.31 12.34
C GLU A 212 -17.39 10.27 13.28
N GLU A 213 -16.25 9.69 12.91
CA GLU A 213 -15.56 8.68 13.68
C GLU A 213 -14.34 9.21 14.47
N VAL A 214 -13.98 10.47 14.28
CA VAL A 214 -12.85 11.11 14.96
C VAL A 214 -13.16 11.31 16.45
N THR A 215 -12.22 10.92 17.31
CA THR A 215 -12.38 10.99 18.77
C THR A 215 -11.10 11.45 19.46
N TYR A 216 -11.22 12.13 20.61
CA TYR A 216 -10.07 12.72 21.33
C TYR A 216 -9.90 12.18 22.76
N ASP A 217 -10.98 11.98 23.50
CA ASP A 217 -10.91 11.55 24.91
C ASP A 217 -11.16 10.05 25.12
N CYS A 218 -11.73 9.40 24.11
CA CYS A 218 -12.12 7.99 24.11
C CYS A 218 -11.89 7.42 22.71
N ARG A 219 -12.01 6.11 22.53
CA ARG A 219 -11.93 5.47 21.21
C ARG A 219 -13.24 4.81 20.81
N MET A 220 -13.57 4.88 19.53
CA MET A 220 -14.58 4.03 18.92
C MET A 220 -13.95 2.80 18.28
N GLY A 221 -14.57 1.64 18.45
CA GLY A 221 -14.03 0.38 17.95
C GLY A 221 -12.57 0.17 18.37
N ASN A 222 -11.70 -0.06 17.40
CA ASN A 222 -10.27 -0.22 17.62
C ASN A 222 -9.49 1.10 17.77
N GLY A 223 -10.16 2.25 17.69
CA GLY A 223 -9.54 3.57 17.79
C GLY A 223 -8.74 3.98 16.55
N ARG A 224 -9.11 3.49 15.37
CA ARG A 224 -8.48 3.89 14.10
C ARG A 224 -8.36 5.41 13.95
N PHE A 225 -9.45 6.13 14.21
CA PHE A 225 -9.54 7.59 14.08
C PHE A 225 -9.39 8.33 15.42
N TYR A 226 -8.70 7.73 16.39
CA TYR A 226 -8.39 8.39 17.66
C TYR A 226 -7.27 9.42 17.47
N LEU A 227 -7.56 10.69 17.78
CA LEU A 227 -6.65 11.84 17.66
C LEU A 227 -6.32 12.49 19.01
N GLY A 228 -6.61 11.83 20.13
CA GLY A 228 -6.28 12.34 21.46
C GLY A 228 -4.80 12.40 21.78
N THR A 229 -4.47 12.80 23.01
CA THR A 229 -3.10 13.14 23.42
C THR A 229 -2.49 12.16 24.42
N VAL A 230 -3.09 10.98 24.62
CA VAL A 230 -2.50 9.93 25.48
C VAL A 230 -1.16 9.51 24.87
N ASN A 231 -0.09 9.55 25.66
CA ASN A 231 1.28 9.22 25.24
C ASN A 231 2.00 8.28 26.22
N VAL A 232 1.22 7.49 26.95
CA VAL A 232 1.70 6.45 27.86
C VAL A 232 0.97 5.14 27.57
N THR A 233 1.69 4.03 27.68
CA THR A 233 1.14 2.70 27.48
C THR A 233 0.25 2.29 28.66
N ASN A 234 -0.49 1.18 28.52
CA ASN A 234 -1.32 0.64 29.59
C ASN A 234 -0.54 0.23 30.87
N THR A 235 0.76 0.03 30.77
CA THR A 235 1.65 -0.21 31.94
C THR A 235 2.44 1.03 32.34
N GLY A 236 2.14 2.20 31.77
CA GLY A 236 2.76 3.48 32.14
C GLY A 236 4.11 3.78 31.48
N ILE A 237 4.50 3.06 30.42
CA ILE A 237 5.75 3.36 29.70
C ILE A 237 5.51 4.58 28.78
N PRO A 238 6.39 5.59 28.80
CA PRO A 238 6.29 6.71 27.86
C PRO A 238 6.42 6.27 26.41
N CYS A 239 5.66 6.91 25.53
CA CYS A 239 5.72 6.65 24.10
C CYS A 239 6.94 7.32 23.44
N GLN A 240 7.58 6.62 22.52
CA GLN A 240 8.52 7.15 21.53
C GLN A 240 7.75 7.94 20.47
N LYS A 241 8.32 9.04 19.96
CA LYS A 241 7.74 9.80 18.85
C LYS A 241 7.69 8.97 17.57
N TRP A 242 6.61 9.11 16.80
CA TRP A 242 6.42 8.39 15.54
C TRP A 242 7.45 8.73 14.45
N ASP A 243 8.10 9.89 14.53
CA ASP A 243 9.15 10.30 13.59
C ASP A 243 10.57 9.95 14.07
N SER A 244 10.72 9.58 15.35
CA SER A 244 11.98 9.09 15.95
C SER A 244 12.32 7.70 15.44
N GLN A 245 13.61 7.36 15.44
CA GLN A 245 14.12 6.02 15.16
C GLN A 245 14.83 5.39 16.37
N GLU A 246 14.74 6.04 17.52
CA GLU A 246 15.34 5.63 18.79
C GLU A 246 14.30 5.67 19.92
N PRO A 247 14.30 4.68 20.84
CA PRO A 247 15.17 3.48 20.86
C PRO A 247 14.79 2.41 19.83
N HIS A 248 13.59 2.45 19.27
CA HIS A 248 13.12 1.46 18.31
C HIS A 248 13.13 2.02 16.90
N SER A 249 14.02 1.51 16.05
CA SER A 249 13.90 1.77 14.62
C SER A 249 12.69 1.03 14.06
N HIS A 250 11.94 1.69 13.19
CA HIS A 250 10.74 1.15 12.59
C HIS A 250 10.52 1.77 11.21
N HIS A 251 9.79 1.05 10.36
CA HIS A 251 9.29 1.64 9.12
C HIS A 251 8.46 2.86 9.49
N LYS A 252 8.79 4.01 8.92
CA LYS A 252 7.94 5.19 9.05
C LYS A 252 6.71 4.89 8.20
N PRO A 253 5.50 4.83 8.79
CA PRO A 253 4.30 4.79 7.99
C PRO A 253 4.37 5.94 6.98
N PRO A 254 3.97 5.74 5.72
CA PRO A 254 3.91 6.85 4.79
C PRO A 254 3.08 7.96 5.45
N LEU A 255 3.57 9.21 5.39
CA LEU A 255 2.91 10.41 5.96
C LEU A 255 1.63 10.79 5.18
N VAL A 256 0.85 9.78 4.80
CA VAL A 256 -0.39 9.86 4.03
C VAL A 256 -1.61 9.69 4.91
N PHE A 257 -1.45 9.14 6.12
CA PHE A 257 -2.48 9.08 7.14
C PHE A 257 -2.49 10.37 7.95
N ALA A 258 -3.61 11.08 7.92
CA ALA A 258 -3.77 12.31 8.69
C ALA A 258 -3.70 12.05 10.20
N GLU A 259 -4.00 10.82 10.65
CA GLU A 259 -3.86 10.39 12.05
C GLU A 259 -2.43 10.50 12.59
N LEU A 260 -1.43 10.39 11.69
CA LEU A 260 -0.01 10.45 12.02
C LEU A 260 0.61 11.83 11.74
N GLN A 261 -0.12 12.72 11.08
CA GLN A 261 0.28 14.12 10.94
C GLN A 261 0.16 14.79 12.30
N ASP A 262 1.25 15.40 12.77
CA ASP A 262 1.34 16.07 14.09
C ASP A 262 1.00 15.18 15.29
N ALA A 263 1.15 13.86 15.15
CA ALA A 263 0.84 12.91 16.22
C ALA A 263 1.89 12.90 17.34
N GLU A 264 3.06 13.53 17.16
CA GLU A 264 4.16 13.54 18.12
C GLU A 264 4.50 12.12 18.62
N ASN A 265 4.21 11.81 19.88
CA ASN A 265 4.28 10.47 20.48
C ASN A 265 2.92 9.98 21.02
N TYR A 266 1.82 10.55 20.56
CA TYR A 266 0.48 10.15 21.00
C TYR A 266 0.11 8.78 20.45
N CYS A 267 -0.63 8.00 21.24
CA CYS A 267 -1.11 6.70 20.85
C CYS A 267 -2.02 6.79 19.62
N ARG A 268 -1.77 5.94 18.63
CA ARG A 268 -2.52 5.91 17.37
C ARG A 268 -2.81 4.48 16.95
N ASN A 269 -3.77 4.33 16.05
CA ASN A 269 -4.03 3.08 15.36
C ASN A 269 -4.25 3.36 13.87
N ALA A 270 -3.31 4.07 13.24
CA ALA A 270 -3.40 4.42 11.83
C ALA A 270 -3.54 3.15 10.98
N GLY A 271 -4.50 3.15 10.05
CA GLY A 271 -4.84 1.93 9.29
C GLY A 271 -5.71 0.91 10.07
N GLY A 272 -5.79 1.01 11.39
CA GLY A 272 -6.67 0.17 12.22
C GLY A 272 -6.23 -1.30 12.30
N GLU A 273 -4.93 -1.58 12.17
CA GLU A 273 -4.38 -2.95 12.21
C GLU A 273 -4.52 -3.57 13.60
N GLU A 274 -4.26 -2.79 14.65
CA GLU A 274 -4.28 -3.27 16.03
C GLU A 274 -5.69 -3.21 16.66
N PRO A 275 -5.97 -4.00 17.72
CA PRO A 275 -7.27 -3.94 18.42
C PRO A 275 -7.51 -2.63 19.19
N THR A 276 -6.47 -1.87 19.49
CA THR A 276 -6.50 -0.63 20.27
C THR A 276 -5.40 0.33 19.80
N PRO A 277 -5.48 1.64 20.08
CA PRO A 277 -4.34 2.52 19.87
C PRO A 277 -3.14 2.08 20.69
N TRP A 278 -1.96 2.29 20.11
CA TRP A 278 -0.68 1.83 20.61
C TRP A 278 0.39 2.87 20.28
N CYS A 279 1.59 2.68 20.81
CA CYS A 279 2.78 3.45 20.42
C CYS A 279 4.04 2.59 20.54
N TYR A 280 5.11 2.99 19.83
CA TYR A 280 6.46 2.55 20.19
C TYR A 280 6.80 3.10 21.57
N THR A 281 7.57 2.35 22.36
CA THR A 281 7.87 2.77 23.75
C THR A 281 9.28 3.33 23.90
N THR A 282 9.54 4.10 24.94
CA THR A 282 10.91 4.55 25.27
C THR A 282 11.75 3.45 25.96
N ASP A 283 11.15 2.32 26.34
CA ASP A 283 11.85 1.19 26.93
C ASP A 283 12.48 0.32 25.83
N LYS A 284 13.80 0.13 25.87
CA LYS A 284 14.56 -0.67 24.88
C LYS A 284 14.13 -2.14 24.84
N THR A 285 13.50 -2.65 25.88
CA THR A 285 13.05 -4.05 25.98
C THR A 285 11.62 -4.26 25.51
N VAL A 286 10.81 -3.20 25.46
CA VAL A 286 9.41 -3.25 25.03
C VAL A 286 9.26 -2.43 23.74
N ARG A 287 9.27 -3.09 22.59
CA ARG A 287 9.25 -2.38 21.29
C ARG A 287 8.04 -1.46 21.13
N TRP A 288 6.85 -1.99 21.38
CA TRP A 288 5.60 -1.27 21.28
C TRP A 288 4.61 -1.88 22.27
N GLN A 289 3.58 -1.11 22.63
CA GLN A 289 2.54 -1.59 23.53
C GLN A 289 1.24 -0.80 23.34
N ALA A 290 0.12 -1.45 23.65
CA ALA A 290 -1.20 -0.83 23.67
C ALA A 290 -1.30 0.28 24.73
N CYS A 291 -2.11 1.29 24.44
CA CYS A 291 -2.47 2.35 25.37
C CYS A 291 -3.85 2.11 25.96
N ASP A 292 -4.03 2.50 27.22
CA ASP A 292 -5.32 2.36 27.90
C ASP A 292 -6.23 3.55 27.59
N ILE A 293 -6.94 3.49 26.47
CA ILE A 293 -7.91 4.50 26.03
C ILE A 293 -9.32 3.94 26.18
N PRO A 294 -10.21 4.61 26.94
CA PRO A 294 -11.54 4.11 27.21
C PRO A 294 -12.41 4.08 25.96
N LEU A 295 -13.34 3.13 25.88
CA LEU A 295 -14.36 3.11 24.83
C LEU A 295 -15.31 4.30 24.96
N CYS A 296 -15.63 4.94 23.83
CA CYS A 296 -16.64 5.98 23.81
C CYS A 296 -18.01 5.41 24.21
N ARG A 297 -18.68 6.08 25.16
CA ARG A 297 -20.05 5.75 25.53
C ARG A 297 -21.00 6.45 24.57
N LYS A 298 -21.98 5.71 24.05
CA LYS A 298 -23.04 6.24 23.21
C LYS A 298 -24.13 6.80 24.15
N CYS A 299 -24.30 8.12 24.23
CA CYS A 299 -25.46 8.70 24.91
C CYS A 299 -26.35 9.43 23.90
N PHE A 300 -27.63 9.07 23.83
CA PHE A 300 -28.64 9.80 23.04
C PHE A 300 -28.23 10.15 21.59
N GLY A 301 -27.57 9.23 20.88
CA GLY A 301 -27.16 9.45 19.49
C GLY A 301 -25.94 10.36 19.30
N VAL A 302 -25.28 10.76 20.40
CA VAL A 302 -24.04 11.55 20.40
C VAL A 302 -22.98 10.82 21.23
N TRP A 303 -21.72 10.89 20.80
CA TRP A 303 -20.59 10.38 21.58
C TRP A 303 -20.19 11.47 22.58
N VAL A 304 -20.38 11.22 23.88
CA VAL A 304 -20.11 12.19 24.95
C VAL A 304 -19.31 11.55 26.08
N HIS A 305 -18.46 12.36 26.69
CA HIS A 305 -17.68 12.01 27.87
C HIS A 305 -18.36 12.56 29.14
N PHE A 306 -18.42 11.75 30.20
CA PHE A 306 -18.63 12.22 31.58
C PHE A 306 -17.31 12.01 32.33
N GLY A 307 -16.57 13.09 32.56
CA GLY A 307 -15.48 13.11 33.53
C GLY A 307 -16.08 13.05 34.94
N LYS A 308 -15.47 12.28 35.82
CA LYS A 308 -15.72 12.38 37.26
C LYS A 308 -15.15 13.69 37.80
#